data_AF-A0A920LUA5-F1
#
_entry.id   AF-A0A920LUA5-F1
#
_cell.length_a   1.000
_cell.length_b   1.000
_cell.length_c   1.000
_cell.angle_alpha   90.00
_cell.angle_beta   90.00
_cell.angle_gamma   90.00
#
_symmetry.space_group_name_H-M   'P 1'
#
loop_
_entity.id
_entity.type
_entity.pdbx_description
1 polymer ?
#
loop_
_entity_poly.entity_id
_entity_poly.type
_entity_poly.pdbx_seq_one_letter_code
_entity_poly.pdbx_strand_id
1 'polypeptide(L)' 'MLKNFAHKENQNRKSSDILNVVQIKPGINVLKDSSRDALLTEFGKATLKDRYLLPDEDYQGMFAKVASYFSDDISCSEII' A
#
# COMPACT_ATOMS: atom_id res chain seq x y z
N MET A 1 -32.16 20.54 20.12
CA MET A 1 -31.63 19.73 21.23
C MET A 1 -30.26 19.21 20.81
N LEU A 2 -29.20 19.66 21.47
CA LEU A 2 -27.81 19.30 21.15
C LEU A 2 -27.20 18.51 22.32
N LYS A 3 -26.33 17.56 21.94
CA LYS A 3 -25.33 16.82 22.75
C LYS A 3 -25.84 15.58 23.49
N ASN A 4 -25.36 14.43 23.04
CA ASN A 4 -24.83 13.34 23.88
C ASN A 4 -24.07 12.33 23.01
N PHE A 5 -22.82 12.66 22.66
CA PHE A 5 -21.83 11.66 22.27
C PHE A 5 -20.84 11.54 23.42
N ALA A 6 -21.16 10.63 24.34
CA ALA A 6 -20.20 10.17 25.35
C ALA A 6 -19.72 8.78 24.93
N HIS A 7 -18.55 8.70 24.31
CA HIS A 7 -17.78 7.47 24.29
C HIS A 7 -16.62 7.62 25.27
N LYS A 8 -16.74 6.89 26.37
CA LYS A 8 -15.77 6.79 27.44
C LYS A 8 -14.87 5.60 27.10
N GLU A 9 -13.73 5.86 26.48
CA GLU A 9 -12.68 4.85 26.40
C GLU A 9 -11.97 4.77 27.75
N ASN A 10 -11.91 3.58 28.35
CA ASN A 10 -11.01 3.31 29.45
C ASN A 10 -10.11 2.13 29.08
N GLN A 11 -8.84 2.49 28.94
CA GLN A 11 -7.71 1.69 28.53
C GLN A 11 -7.40 0.61 29.57
N ASN A 12 -7.50 -0.66 29.18
CA ASN A 12 -6.74 -1.73 29.81
C ASN A 12 -6.51 -2.86 28.78
N ARG A 13 -5.57 -2.67 27.87
CA ARG A 13 -5.13 -3.73 26.95
C ARG A 13 -3.71 -4.14 27.32
N LYS A 14 -3.55 -5.42 27.67
CA LYS A 14 -2.30 -6.02 28.13
C LYS A 14 -1.27 -5.98 27.00
N SER A 15 0.00 -5.79 27.35
CA SER A 15 1.14 -5.68 26.43
C SER A 15 1.30 -6.88 25.47
N SER A 16 0.71 -8.04 25.81
CA SER A 16 0.68 -9.25 24.98
C SER A 16 -0.15 -9.12 23.70
N ASP A 17 -1.09 -8.18 23.64
CA ASP A 17 -2.05 -8.08 22.52
C ASP A 17 -1.52 -7.25 21.34
N ILE A 18 -0.40 -6.53 21.54
CA ILE A 18 0.20 -5.64 20.54
C ILE A 18 0.84 -6.44 19.40
N LEU A 19 1.27 -7.69 19.66
CA LEU A 19 1.86 -8.58 18.66
C LEU A 19 0.81 -9.37 17.83
N ASN A 20 -0.49 -9.18 18.08
CA ASN A 20 -1.56 -9.93 17.41
C ASN A 20 -2.39 -9.08 16.41
N VAL A 21 -1.86 -7.92 16.00
CA VAL A 21 -2.49 -7.08 14.98
C VAL A 21 -1.96 -7.49 13.62
N VAL A 22 -2.74 -8.29 12.88
CA VAL A 22 -2.53 -8.51 11.46
C VAL A 22 -3.47 -7.57 10.71
N GLN A 23 -2.95 -6.47 10.16
CA GLN A 23 -3.70 -5.66 9.20
C GLN A 23 -3.69 -6.35 7.84
N ILE A 24 -4.65 -7.25 7.58
CA ILE A 24 -4.97 -7.70 6.21
C ILE A 24 -6.14 -6.86 5.70
N LYS A 25 -5.90 -5.58 5.39
CA LYS A 25 -6.86 -4.85 4.55
C LYS A 25 -6.71 -5.43 3.15
N PRO A 26 -7.77 -5.95 2.49
CA PRO A 26 -7.66 -6.33 1.10
C PRO A 26 -7.26 -5.06 0.33
N GLY A 27 -6.05 -5.07 -0.23
CA GLY A 27 -5.56 -3.97 -1.06
C GLY A 27 -6.46 -3.79 -2.27
N ILE A 28 -6.51 -2.56 -2.80
CA ILE A 28 -7.23 -2.30 -4.04
C ILE A 28 -6.58 -3.05 -5.21
N ASN A 29 -7.38 -3.50 -6.17
CA ASN A 29 -6.85 -4.08 -7.41
C ASN A 29 -6.31 -2.98 -8.29
N VAL A 30 -4.99 -2.94 -8.49
CA VAL A 30 -4.32 -1.95 -9.33
C VAL A 30 -4.05 -2.54 -10.71
N LEU A 31 -4.42 -1.80 -11.77
CA LEU A 31 -4.12 -2.17 -13.14
C LEU A 31 -2.71 -1.72 -13.52
N LYS A 32 -1.94 -2.66 -14.09
CA LYS A 32 -0.57 -2.42 -14.55
C LYS A 32 -0.55 -2.18 -16.06
N ASP A 33 0.28 -1.24 -16.49
CA ASP A 33 0.60 -1.02 -17.91
C ASP A 33 2.11 -0.96 -18.14
N SER A 34 2.65 -2.03 -18.73
CA SER A 34 4.05 -2.14 -19.09
C SER A 34 4.55 -1.04 -20.04
N SER A 35 3.66 -0.34 -20.77
CA SER A 35 4.05 0.78 -21.64
C SER A 35 4.70 1.92 -20.83
N ARG A 36 4.37 2.02 -19.55
CA ARG A 36 4.86 3.07 -18.64
C ARG A 36 6.29 2.83 -18.17
N ASP A 37 6.86 1.66 -18.44
CA ASP A 37 8.31 1.41 -18.29
C ASP A 37 9.14 2.34 -19.18
N ALA A 38 8.56 2.86 -20.28
CA ALA A 38 9.20 3.84 -21.14
C ALA A 38 9.42 5.21 -20.46
N LEU A 39 8.69 5.50 -19.37
CA LEU A 39 8.87 6.72 -18.58
C LEU A 39 10.06 6.63 -17.62
N LEU A 40 10.62 5.43 -17.41
CA LEU A 40 11.78 5.22 -16.55
C LEU A 40 13.08 5.39 -17.33
N THR A 41 14.01 6.16 -16.77
CA THR A 41 15.37 6.25 -17.27
C THR A 41 16.13 4.95 -17.00
N GLU A 42 17.18 4.68 -17.76
CA GLU A 42 18.03 3.50 -17.56
C GLU A 42 18.66 3.47 -16.16
N PHE A 43 19.06 4.64 -15.63
CA PHE A 43 19.54 4.76 -14.24
C PHE A 43 18.43 4.43 -13.22
N GLY A 44 17.21 4.92 -13.45
CA GLY A 44 16.06 4.61 -12.60
C GLY A 44 15.75 3.12 -12.58
N LYS A 45 15.71 2.48 -13.76
CA LYS A 45 15.51 1.03 -13.89
C LYS A 45 16.59 0.22 -13.17
N ALA A 46 17.86 0.59 -13.34
CA ALA A 46 18.98 -0.08 -12.66
C ALA A 46 18.86 0.04 -11.13
N THR A 47 18.49 1.23 -10.63
CA THR A 47 18.31 1.48 -9.19
C THR A 47 17.14 0.68 -8.61
N LEU A 48 16.03 0.56 -9.35
CA LEU A 48 14.88 -0.24 -8.93
C LEU A 48 15.22 -1.73 -8.85
N LYS A 49 15.94 -2.25 -9.86
CA LYS A 49 16.40 -3.65 -9.91
C LYS A 49 17.32 -4.02 -8.76
N ASP A 50 18.21 -3.11 -8.36
CA ASP A 50 19.22 -3.39 -7.35
C ASP A 50 18.62 -3.53 -5.94
N ARG A 51 17.55 -2.78 -5.61
CA ARG A 51 17.10 -2.66 -4.20
C ARG A 51 15.59 -2.82 -3.95
N TYR A 52 14.74 -2.69 -4.97
CA TYR A 52 13.30 -2.53 -4.76
C TYR A 52 12.46 -3.63 -5.39
N LEU A 53 12.94 -4.25 -6.47
CA LEU A 53 12.26 -5.35 -7.13
C LEU A 53 12.46 -6.66 -6.34
N LEU A 54 11.37 -7.36 -6.10
CA LEU A 54 11.42 -8.75 -5.65
C LEU A 54 11.88 -9.68 -6.79
N PRO A 55 12.33 -10.90 -6.47
CA PRO A 55 12.60 -11.92 -7.48
C PRO A 55 11.37 -12.09 -8.41
N ASP A 56 11.60 -12.05 -9.72
CA ASP A 56 10.59 -12.16 -10.78
C ASP A 56 9.52 -11.06 -10.81
N GLU A 57 9.73 -9.94 -10.10
CA GLU A 57 8.83 -8.77 -10.14
C GLU A 57 9.19 -7.84 -11.33
N ASP A 58 8.17 -7.23 -11.93
CA ASP A 58 8.27 -6.17 -12.94
C ASP A 58 8.20 -4.78 -12.29
N TYR A 59 8.71 -3.73 -12.97
CA TYR A 59 8.71 -2.37 -12.39
C TYR A 59 7.31 -1.90 -12.01
N GLN A 60 6.33 -2.12 -12.89
CA GLN A 60 4.94 -1.76 -12.62
C GLN A 60 4.30 -2.62 -11.53
N GLY A 61 4.75 -3.87 -11.34
CA GLY A 61 4.38 -4.69 -10.19
C GLY A 61 4.81 -4.08 -8.87
N MET A 62 6.04 -3.57 -8.81
CA MET A 62 6.55 -2.88 -7.63
C MET A 62 5.73 -1.62 -7.31
N PHE A 63 5.37 -0.80 -8.31
CA PHE A 63 4.50 0.35 -8.11
C PHE A 63 3.08 -0.04 -7.71
N ALA A 64 2.50 -1.06 -8.34
CA ALA A 64 1.17 -1.57 -8.02
C ALA A 64 1.08 -2.09 -6.58
N LYS A 65 2.13 -2.77 -6.11
CA LYS A 65 2.24 -3.24 -4.72
C LYS A 65 2.17 -2.07 -3.74
N VAL A 66 2.97 -1.03 -3.97
CA VAL A 66 2.97 0.18 -3.13
C VAL A 66 1.62 0.90 -3.18
N ALA A 67 1.07 1.09 -4.38
CA ALA A 67 -0.23 1.74 -4.56
C ALA A 67 -1.35 0.95 -3.86
N SER A 68 -1.37 -0.38 -3.97
CA SER A 68 -2.37 -1.23 -3.34
C SER A 68 -2.37 -1.14 -1.81
N TYR A 69 -1.20 -0.85 -1.22
CA TYR A 69 -1.03 -0.74 0.23
C TYR A 69 -1.44 0.64 0.77
N PHE A 70 -1.09 1.71 0.06
CA PHE A 70 -1.32 3.09 0.54
C PHE A 70 -2.63 3.71 0.06
N SER A 71 -3.30 3.12 -0.92
CA SER A 71 -4.54 3.67 -1.45
C SER A 71 -5.74 3.28 -0.61
N ASP A 72 -6.54 4.27 -0.23
CA ASP A 72 -7.79 4.08 0.50
C ASP A 72 -9.03 3.94 -0.40
N ASP A 73 -8.91 4.31 -1.68
CA ASP A 73 -9.99 4.28 -2.67
C ASP A 73 -9.47 3.92 -4.08
N ILE A 74 -10.36 3.42 -4.93
CA ILE A 74 -10.14 3.02 -6.33
C ILE A 74 -9.65 4.19 -7.19
N SER A 75 -9.83 5.45 -6.78
CA SER A 75 -9.29 6.60 -7.52
C SER A 75 -7.77 6.55 -7.70
N CYS A 76 -7.01 5.95 -6.77
CA CYS A 76 -5.56 5.75 -6.95
C CYS A 76 -5.21 4.46 -7.74
N SER A 77 -6.22 3.71 -8.19
CA SER A 77 -6.10 2.57 -9.10
C SER A 77 -5.98 2.98 -10.58
N GLU A 78 -5.76 4.26 -10.87
CA GLU A 78 -5.42 4.67 -12.23
C GLU A 78 -4.17 3.92 -12.73
N ILE A 79 -4.15 3.59 -14.01
CA ILE A 79 -3.17 2.70 -14.64
C ILE A 79 -1.74 3.15 -14.31
N ILE A 80 -0.95 2.25 -13.69
CA ILE A 80 0.44 2.51 -13.31
C ILE A 80 1.42 1.82 -14.23
#